data_AF-A0A382HEW1-F1
#
_entry.id   AF-A0A382HEW1-F1
#
_cell.length_a   1.000
_cell.length_b   1.000
_cell.length_c   1.000
_cell.angle_alpha   90.00
_cell.angle_beta   90.00
_cell.angle_gamma   90.00
#
_symmetry.space_group_name_H-M   'P 1'
#
loop_
_entity.id
_entity.type
_entity.pdbx_description
1 polymer ?
#
loop_
_entity_poly.entity_id
_entity_poly.type
_entity_poly.pdbx_seq_one_letter_code
_entity_poly.pdbx_strand_id
1 'polypeptide(L)'
;VLRIGQRVVRDDRVTTHVALVARSFGARKIFMNEINSEIKDTISKINKTWGGDFEIEMIENWKRIIKEKKNQSVKIVHLTMYGQNINNIEKKIRNEDKILIVVG
;
A
#
# COMPACT_ATOMS: atom_id res chain seq x y z
N VAL A 1 2.18 -0.49 -1.80
CA VAL A 1 0.88 0.20 -1.61
C VAL A 1 1.09 1.37 -0.65
N LEU A 2 0.43 2.50 -0.87
CA LEU A 2 0.45 3.66 0.02
C LEU A 2 -0.99 3.92 0.49
N ARG A 3 -1.23 3.74 1.80
CA ARG A 3 -2.48 4.06 2.44
C ARG A 3 -2.44 5.50 2.94
N ILE A 4 -3.36 6.34 2.47
CA ILE A 4 -3.54 7.72 2.91
C ILE A 4 -4.89 7.88 3.62
N GLY A 5 -5.09 9.02 4.31
CA GLY A 5 -6.40 9.43 4.80
C GLY A 5 -6.93 8.67 6.02
N GLN A 6 -6.15 7.74 6.60
CA GLN A 6 -6.58 6.98 7.78
C GLN A 6 -6.75 7.88 9.02
N ARG A 7 -7.81 7.63 9.79
CA ARG A 7 -8.07 8.23 11.09
C ARG A 7 -7.74 7.20 12.17
N VAL A 8 -6.81 7.57 13.06
CA VAL A 8 -6.39 6.74 14.20
C VAL A 8 -7.60 6.36 15.05
N VAL A 9 -7.67 5.11 15.54
CA VAL A 9 -8.76 4.50 16.33
C VAL A 9 -10.02 4.14 15.54
N ARG A 10 -10.40 4.89 14.50
CA ARG A 10 -11.61 4.59 13.70
C ARG A 10 -11.38 3.56 12.61
N ASP A 11 -10.21 3.57 11.99
CA ASP A 11 -9.95 2.81 10.76
C ASP A 11 -9.11 1.55 10.98
N ASP A 12 -8.87 1.12 12.23
CA ASP A 12 -7.95 0.02 12.57
C ASP A 12 -8.29 -1.28 11.82
N ARG A 13 -9.58 -1.64 11.74
CA ARG A 13 -10.03 -2.83 11.01
C ARG A 13 -9.80 -2.68 9.50
N VAL A 14 -10.17 -1.54 8.91
CA VAL A 14 -10.07 -1.31 7.46
C VAL A 14 -8.61 -1.28 7.03
N THR A 15 -7.77 -0.56 7.76
CA THR A 15 -6.32 -0.49 7.53
C THR A 15 -5.66 -1.87 7.59
N THR A 16 -6.06 -2.71 8.55
CA THR A 16 -5.61 -4.10 8.64
C THR A 16 -6.03 -4.91 7.41
N HIS A 17 -7.27 -4.79 6.95
CA HIS A 17 -7.73 -5.50 5.75
C HIS A 17 -6.95 -5.06 4.51
N VAL A 18 -6.70 -3.76 4.34
CA VAL A 18 -5.90 -3.23 3.23
C VAL A 18 -4.49 -3.81 3.26
N ALA A 19 -3.86 -3.93 4.43
CA ALA A 19 -2.53 -4.53 4.57
C ALA A 19 -2.52 -6.02 4.19
N LEU A 20 -3.49 -6.79 4.67
CA LEU A 20 -3.61 -8.23 4.37
C LEU A 20 -3.92 -8.49 2.90
N VAL A 21 -4.79 -7.67 2.29
CA VAL A 21 -5.08 -7.72 0.85
C VAL A 21 -3.83 -7.36 0.06
N ALA A 22 -3.13 -6.27 0.42
CA ALA A 22 -1.88 -5.90 -0.25
C ALA A 22 -0.86 -7.05 -0.26
N ARG A 23 -0.68 -7.74 0.89
CA ARG A 23 0.16 -8.93 0.99
C ARG A 23 -0.33 -10.06 0.08
N SER A 24 -1.61 -10.41 0.17
CA SER A 24 -2.19 -11.56 -0.55
C SER A 24 -2.13 -11.38 -2.08
N PHE A 25 -2.19 -10.14 -2.54
CA PHE A 25 -2.06 -9.78 -3.96
C PHE A 25 -0.60 -9.54 -4.41
N GLY A 26 0.39 -9.91 -3.58
CA GLY A 26 1.80 -9.91 -3.96
C GLY A 26 2.50 -8.55 -3.88
N ALA A 27 1.94 -7.57 -3.16
CA ALA A 27 2.68 -6.35 -2.89
C ALA A 27 3.85 -6.66 -1.96
N ARG A 28 5.00 -6.02 -2.18
CA ARG A 28 6.19 -6.16 -1.32
C ARG A 28 6.10 -5.36 -0.03
N LYS A 29 5.53 -4.16 -0.10
CA LYS A 29 5.49 -3.20 1.01
C LYS A 29 4.24 -2.36 1.00
N ILE A 30 3.75 -2.04 2.20
CA ILE A 30 2.70 -1.05 2.41
C ILE A 30 3.22 0.11 3.28
N PHE A 31 2.94 1.33 2.86
CA PHE A 31 3.20 2.56 3.60
C PHE A 31 1.90 3.05 4.21
N MET A 32 1.90 3.40 5.50
CA MET A 32 0.74 3.97 6.18
C MET A 32 1.16 4.98 7.22
N ASN A 33 0.25 5.90 7.55
CA ASN A 33 0.43 6.78 8.70
C ASN A 33 0.17 6.02 10.01
N GLU A 34 0.38 6.67 11.16
CA GLU A 34 0.12 6.18 12.53
C GLU A 34 -0.86 5.00 12.62
N ILE A 35 -0.35 3.83 13.01
CA ILE A 35 -1.12 2.60 13.23
C ILE A 35 -0.82 2.11 14.64
N ASN A 36 -1.78 1.40 15.23
CA ASN A 36 -1.53 0.59 16.41
C ASN A 36 -0.34 -0.36 16.16
N SER A 37 0.59 -0.43 17.11
CA SER A 37 1.76 -1.31 17.08
C SER A 37 1.40 -2.79 16.85
N GLU A 38 0.20 -3.21 17.25
CA GLU A 38 -0.33 -4.57 17.07
C GLU A 38 -0.37 -5.04 15.61
N ILE A 39 -0.49 -4.13 14.63
CA ILE A 39 -0.56 -4.53 13.22
C ILE A 39 0.78 -5.10 12.73
N LYS A 40 1.91 -4.58 13.24
CA LYS A 40 3.24 -5.07 12.90
C LYS A 40 3.43 -6.49 13.40
N ASP A 41 2.97 -6.76 14.61
CA ASP A 41 3.02 -8.09 15.20
C ASP A 41 2.14 -9.07 14.43
N THR A 42 0.96 -8.62 14.00
CA THR A 42 0.05 -9.42 13.18
C THR A 42 0.68 -9.80 11.84
N ILE A 43 1.26 -8.83 11.11
CA ILE A 43 1.96 -9.14 9.85
C ILE A 43 3.20 -10.00 10.08
N SER A 44 3.98 -9.74 11.13
CA SER A 44 5.14 -10.56 11.47
C SER A 44 4.76 -12.02 11.73
N LYS A 45 3.69 -12.25 12.51
CA LYS A 45 3.14 -13.60 12.74
C LYS A 45 2.67 -14.24 11.44
N ILE A 46 1.98 -13.49 10.58
CA ILE A 46 1.48 -14.00 9.30
C ILE A 46 2.64 -14.36 8.35
N ASN A 47 3.66 -13.53 8.23
CA ASN A 47 4.85 -13.84 7.43
C ASN A 47 5.61 -15.06 7.95
N LYS A 48 5.70 -15.24 9.28
CA LYS A 48 6.29 -16.45 9.88
C LYS A 48 5.47 -17.71 9.62
N THR A 49 4.14 -17.59 9.63
CA THR A 49 3.23 -18.74 9.49
C THR A 49 3.06 -19.16 8.03
N TRP A 50 2.93 -18.19 7.12
CA TRP A 50 2.58 -18.41 5.72
C TRP A 50 3.74 -18.11 4.75
N GLY A 51 4.90 -17.70 5.26
CA GLY A 51 6.03 -17.21 4.45
C GLY A 51 5.83 -15.80 3.89
N GLY A 52 6.87 -15.27 3.25
CA GLY A 52 6.85 -13.98 2.55
C GLY A 52 7.62 -12.86 3.27
N ASP A 53 7.97 -11.82 2.49
CA ASP A 53 8.79 -10.67 2.88
C ASP A 53 7.97 -9.37 2.92
N PHE A 54 6.67 -9.47 3.20
CA PHE A 54 5.78 -8.31 3.21
C PHE A 54 6.10 -7.36 4.37
N GLU A 55 6.43 -6.12 4.04
CA GLU A 55 6.81 -5.10 5.02
C GLU A 55 5.73 -4.05 5.23
N ILE A 56 5.51 -3.66 6.50
CA ILE A 56 4.79 -2.43 6.85
C ILE A 56 5.80 -1.35 7.21
N GLU A 57 5.73 -0.23 6.50
CA GLU A 57 6.51 0.97 6.80
C GLU A 57 5.59 2.08 7.29
N MET A 58 5.86 2.56 8.51
CA MET A 58 5.11 3.69 9.09
C MET A 58 5.75 4.99 8.63
N ILE A 59 4.93 5.90 8.13
CA ILE A 59 5.36 7.17 7.57
C ILE A 59 4.56 8.31 8.18
N GLU A 60 5.18 9.45 8.42
CA GLU A 60 4.44 10.63 8.88
C GLU A 60 3.89 11.44 7.69
N ASN A 61 4.63 11.45 6.58
CA ASN A 61 4.34 12.29 5.43
C ASN A 61 4.31 11.49 4.11
N TRP A 62 3.10 11.12 3.67
CA TRP A 62 2.88 10.43 2.40
C TRP A 62 3.33 11.22 1.16
N LYS A 63 3.33 12.57 1.21
CA LYS A 63 3.79 13.40 0.08
C LYS A 63 5.26 13.18 -0.19
N ARG A 64 6.06 12.95 0.86
CA ARG A 64 7.48 12.63 0.75
C ARG A 64 7.69 11.32 -0.01
N ILE A 65 6.97 10.26 0.36
CA ILE A 65 7.03 8.96 -0.33
C ILE A 65 6.69 9.10 -1.81
N ILE A 66 5.65 9.84 -2.15
CA ILE A 66 5.29 10.09 -3.55
C ILE A 66 6.44 10.78 -4.31
N LYS A 67 7.05 11.82 -3.72
CA LYS A 67 8.17 12.54 -4.35
C LYS A 67 9.39 11.64 -4.54
N GLU A 68 9.76 10.87 -3.52
CA GLU A 68 10.87 9.92 -3.59
C GLU A 68 10.64 8.83 -4.66
N LYS A 69 9.42 8.30 -4.74
CA LYS A 69 9.08 7.26 -5.73
C LYS A 69 9.03 7.80 -7.15
N LYS A 70 8.60 9.05 -7.36
CA LYS A 70 8.74 9.74 -8.66
C LYS A 70 10.19 9.83 -9.09
N ASN A 71 11.10 10.20 -8.18
CA ASN A 71 12.53 10.29 -8.47
C ASN A 71 13.18 8.93 -8.78
N GLN A 72 12.58 7.83 -8.31
CA GLN A 72 13.01 6.46 -8.57
C GLN A 72 12.36 5.85 -9.83
N SER A 73 11.72 6.67 -10.67
CA SER A 73 10.97 6.23 -11.87
C SER A 73 9.90 5.17 -11.56
N VAL A 74 9.30 5.22 -10.37
CA VAL A 74 8.20 4.33 -9.99
C VAL A 74 6.89 4.91 -10.50
N LYS A 75 6.09 4.09 -11.19
CA LYS A 75 4.77 4.49 -11.66
C LYS A 75 3.82 4.65 -10.49
N ILE A 76 3.19 5.81 -10.37
CA ILE A 76 2.20 6.06 -9.31
C ILE A 76 0.79 5.90 -9.88
N VAL A 77 -0.01 5.05 -9.25
CA VAL A 77 -1.39 4.77 -9.63
C VAL A 77 -2.28 5.08 -8.43
N HIS A 78 -3.13 6.10 -8.55
CA HIS A 78 -4.11 6.45 -7.53
C HIS A 78 -5.44 5.79 -7.85
N LEU A 79 -5.91 4.91 -6.95
CA LEU A 79 -7.20 4.25 -7.11
C LEU A 79 -8.29 5.20 -6.63
N THR A 80 -9.14 5.63 -7.56
CA THR A 80 -10.26 6.52 -7.29
C THR A 80 -11.40 6.24 -8.25
N MET A 81 -12.63 6.37 -7.77
CA MET A 81 -13.84 6.19 -8.58
C MET A 81 -13.94 7.22 -9.73
N TYR A 82 -13.26 8.36 -9.61
CA TYR A 82 -13.25 9.42 -10.61
C TYR A 82 -12.12 9.28 -11.65
N GLY A 83 -11.38 8.16 -11.61
CA GLY A 83 -10.24 7.91 -12.46
C GLY A 83 -10.60 7.33 -13.83
N GLN A 84 -9.57 6.91 -14.58
CA GLN A 84 -9.76 6.16 -15.82
C GLN A 84 -10.20 4.73 -15.51
N ASN A 85 -11.07 4.17 -16.37
CA ASN A 85 -11.49 2.78 -16.25
C ASN A 85 -10.28 1.84 -16.41
N ILE A 86 -10.09 0.93 -15.44
CA ILE A 86 -8.98 -0.02 -15.40
C ILE A 86 -8.87 -0.87 -16.68
N ASN A 87 -10.01 -1.29 -17.25
CA ASN A 87 -10.04 -2.13 -18.45
C ASN A 87 -9.43 -1.45 -19.67
N ASN A 88 -9.41 -0.10 -19.70
CA ASN A 88 -8.83 0.65 -20.81
C ASN A 88 -7.32 0.85 -20.66
N ILE A 89 -6.78 0.74 -19.44
CA ILE A 89 -5.41 1.13 -19.12
C ILE A 89 -4.56 0.00 -18.53
N GLU A 90 -5.15 -1.17 -18.26
CA GLU A 90 -4.47 -2.30 -17.64
C GLU A 90 -3.22 -2.76 -18.41
N LYS A 91 -3.28 -2.79 -19.75
CA LYS A 91 -2.13 -3.16 -20.60
C LYS A 91 -0.94 -2.23 -20.38
N LYS A 92 -1.22 -0.93 -20.23
CA LYS A 92 -0.18 0.07 -19.96
C LYS A 92 0.43 -0.10 -18.58
N ILE A 93 -0.39 -0.39 -17.57
CA ILE A 93 0.09 -0.64 -16.19
C ILE A 93 0.91 -1.92 -16.12
N ARG A 94 0.48 -3.00 -16.79
CA ARG A 94 1.18 -4.30 -16.78
C ARG A 94 2.60 -4.23 -17.36
N ASN A 95 2.90 -3.22 -18.18
CA ASN A 95 4.22 -3.01 -18.77
C ASN A 95 5.16 -2.17 -17.87
N GLU A 96 4.73 -1.77 -16.67
CA GLU A 96 5.54 -0.96 -15.75
C GLU A 96 6.27 -1.86 -14.74
N ASP A 97 7.60 -1.70 -14.61
CA ASP A 97 8.42 -2.55 -13.74
C ASP A 97 8.14 -2.33 -12.24
N LYS A 98 7.83 -1.09 -11.85
CA LYS A 98 7.63 -0.69 -10.46
C LYS A 98 6.42 0.18 -10.34
N ILE A 99 5.47 -0.22 -9.49
CA ILE A 99 4.21 0.48 -9.29
C ILE A 99 4.00 0.78 -7.81
N LEU A 100 3.63 2.03 -7.52
CA LEU A 100 3.08 2.46 -6.24
C LEU A 100 1.58 2.70 -6.38
N ILE A 101 0.79 1.80 -5.81
CA ILE A 101 -0.67 1.94 -5.72
C ILE A 101 -1.02 2.79 -4.50
N VAL A 102 -1.81 3.84 -4.67
CA VAL A 102 -2.27 4.75 -3.61
C VAL A 102 -3.77 4.52 -3.36
N VAL A 103 -4.15 4.34 -2.09
CA VAL A 103 -5.53 4.13 -1.64
C VAL A 103 -5.85 5.06 -0.47
N GLY A 104 -7.01 5.72 -0.50
CA GLY A 104 -7.46 6.73 0.49
C GLY A 104 -8.65 6.30 1.32
#